data_AF-A0A8H4JKT9-F1
#
_entry.id   AF-A0A8H4JKT9-F1
#
_cell.length_a   1.000
_cell.length_b   1.000
_cell.length_c   1.000
_cell.angle_alpha   90.00
_cell.angle_beta   90.00
_cell.angle_gamma   90.00
#
_symmetry.space_group_name_H-M   'P 1'
#
loop_
_entity.id
_entity.type
_entity.pdbx_description
1 polymer ?
#
loop_
_entity_poly.entity_id
_entity_poly.type
_entity_poly.pdbx_seq_one_letter_code
_entity_poly.pdbx_strand_id
1 'polypeptide(L)'
;MSAQILNRASLEWPFPRWAFVGLNYQTPSYSGITDKEGRFSFRTGEYVTFSIKNLTIGTAAGAPSLTLASLVYDANHGSKATIPDITEPSTINRARFLQSLSQEADLRNGVPIDDSIRKVMNADVGKVSFTFAIDAFEQVVSPLFRQLGYRLRGAAEARNHLRRGVQGIKLLRDVRLLSATAPLREQTSFTPLTLGIGSRITQADYDASEEREAEWFEKSRDDINVYFRHSEAAVSAKSTTWVPRSYALVRVDGRGVGRTSGKLEPFSHQEARDFYDAIQWTAEQPCAEPTSSQGHCPPLASDADAYRELAYPGGVLLEKYRKWWFSYTVDGSKNSDSEPVDFLGGLLDHPYDDEHYHGAANLSTEFSKIRIPILTSLPSSSKQLLVWDATYVPYMYGDSAKDIEDFFDRHLKGKKVASEPVPVRLVHRTGDGKFEWLIGRVMSDKPQAEHVAEYSADVTDSSKELPSAIFESEPLSEKLDLAGHFRATLWVSSSSSDADIYIATRVMDGDREVLSTECLLH
;
A
#
# COMPACT_ATOMS: atom_id res chain seq x y z
N MET A 1 8.72 -36.01 17.47
CA MET A 1 8.24 -34.66 17.82
C MET A 1 7.01 -34.38 16.98
N SER A 2 6.05 -33.58 17.47
CA SER A 2 4.96 -33.09 16.62
C SER A 2 5.48 -31.92 15.78
N ALA A 3 5.32 -31.98 14.46
CA ALA A 3 5.61 -30.89 13.52
C ALA A 3 4.35 -30.51 12.76
N GLN A 4 4.39 -29.42 12.02
CA GLN A 4 3.29 -28.95 11.19
C GLN A 4 3.78 -28.59 9.79
N ILE A 5 3.02 -28.94 8.74
CA ILE A 5 3.13 -28.20 7.48
C ILE A 5 2.32 -26.94 7.71
N LEU A 6 3.02 -25.81 7.81
CA LEU A 6 2.45 -24.49 7.92
C LEU A 6 3.10 -23.58 6.92
N ASN A 7 2.32 -22.63 6.43
CA ASN A 7 2.89 -21.45 5.79
C ASN A 7 3.63 -20.49 6.78
N ARG A 8 3.93 -20.87 8.04
CA ARG A 8 4.41 -20.06 9.21
C ARG A 8 3.52 -18.80 9.47
N ALA A 9 3.02 -18.53 10.67
CA ALA A 9 3.73 -18.13 11.88
C ALA A 9 3.25 -18.89 13.13
N SER A 10 4.11 -18.95 14.14
CA SER A 10 3.92 -19.58 15.45
C SER A 10 2.97 -18.81 16.38
N LEU A 11 1.85 -18.35 15.84
CA LEU A 11 1.03 -17.32 16.46
C LEU A 11 -0.45 -17.71 16.26
N GLU A 12 -1.12 -18.05 17.36
CA GLU A 12 -2.55 -18.37 17.40
C GLU A 12 -3.36 -17.12 17.03
N TRP A 13 -4.10 -17.23 15.94
CA TRP A 13 -4.96 -16.18 15.39
C TRP A 13 -6.38 -16.73 15.35
N PRO A 14 -7.44 -15.93 15.49
CA PRO A 14 -8.83 -16.41 15.46
C PRO A 14 -9.32 -16.97 14.11
N PHE A 15 -8.43 -17.14 13.14
CA PHE A 15 -8.66 -17.86 11.89
C PHE A 15 -7.71 -19.05 11.89
N PRO A 16 -8.15 -20.24 11.43
CA PRO A 16 -7.31 -21.43 11.36
C PRO A 16 -5.92 -21.10 10.83
N ARG A 17 -4.88 -21.69 11.45
CA ARG A 17 -3.52 -21.61 10.89
C ARG A 17 -3.59 -22.09 9.43
N TRP A 18 -2.82 -21.47 8.53
CA TRP A 18 -2.78 -21.89 7.13
C TRP A 18 -2.22 -23.31 7.06
N ALA A 19 -3.12 -24.27 7.10
CA ALA A 19 -2.85 -25.67 7.18
C ALA A 19 -3.39 -26.35 5.93
N PHE A 20 -2.60 -27.29 5.41
CA PHE A 20 -3.12 -28.29 4.48
C PHE A 20 -3.68 -29.41 5.34
N VAL A 21 -4.99 -29.48 5.42
CA VAL A 21 -5.73 -30.45 6.24
C VAL A 21 -6.04 -31.65 5.36
N GLY A 22 -5.66 -32.86 5.78
CA GLY A 22 -5.90 -34.03 4.95
C GLY A 22 -4.75 -34.40 3.99
N LEU A 23 -3.54 -33.87 4.10
CA LEU A 23 -2.41 -34.41 3.32
C LEU A 23 -1.96 -35.75 3.91
N ASN A 24 -1.74 -36.76 3.08
CA ASN A 24 -1.05 -37.96 3.53
C ASN A 24 0.41 -37.57 3.79
N TYR A 25 1.01 -38.08 4.87
CA TYR A 25 2.43 -37.94 5.14
C TYR A 25 3.07 -39.29 5.45
N GLN A 26 4.34 -39.45 5.06
CA GLN A 26 5.14 -40.63 5.36
C GLN A 26 6.58 -40.24 5.66
N THR A 27 7.10 -40.84 6.73
CA THR A 27 8.50 -40.80 7.19
C THR A 27 8.95 -42.24 7.43
N PRO A 28 10.24 -42.52 7.67
CA PRO A 28 10.70 -43.86 8.06
C PRO A 28 10.02 -44.38 9.34
N SER A 29 9.67 -43.49 10.29
CA SER A 29 9.10 -43.88 11.59
C SER A 29 7.58 -43.75 11.70
N TYR A 30 6.95 -42.92 10.88
CA TYR A 30 5.53 -42.56 11.00
C TYR A 30 4.88 -42.39 9.64
N SER A 31 3.60 -42.74 9.56
CA SER A 31 2.71 -42.34 8.46
C SER A 31 1.36 -41.91 9.02
N GLY A 32 0.63 -41.11 8.25
CA GLY A 32 -0.69 -40.62 8.66
C GLY A 32 -1.26 -39.59 7.72
N ILE A 33 -2.24 -38.85 8.23
CA ILE A 33 -2.88 -37.73 7.53
C ILE A 33 -2.73 -36.49 8.41
N THR A 34 -2.47 -35.33 7.81
CA THR A 34 -2.40 -34.07 8.55
C THR A 34 -3.75 -33.72 9.16
N ASP A 35 -3.75 -33.31 10.43
CA ASP A 35 -4.97 -32.97 11.14
C ASP A 35 -5.51 -31.58 10.78
N LYS A 36 -6.56 -31.14 11.47
CA LYS A 36 -7.20 -29.81 11.27
C LYS A 36 -6.26 -28.63 11.55
N GLU A 37 -5.13 -28.84 12.23
CA GLU A 37 -4.08 -27.84 12.43
C GLU A 37 -2.87 -28.06 11.50
N GLY A 38 -2.93 -29.01 10.57
CA GLY A 38 -1.84 -29.34 9.66
C GLY A 38 -0.69 -30.11 10.32
N ARG A 39 -0.89 -30.70 11.51
CA ARG A 39 0.16 -31.44 12.24
C ARG A 39 0.49 -32.77 11.58
N PHE A 40 1.77 -33.12 11.61
CA PHE A 40 2.33 -34.42 11.25
C PHE A 40 3.40 -34.85 12.27
N SER A 41 3.79 -36.12 12.25
CA SER A 41 4.81 -36.67 13.17
C SER A 41 6.07 -37.08 12.42
N PHE A 42 7.23 -36.81 13.01
CA PHE A 42 8.55 -37.17 12.47
C PHE A 42 9.59 -37.31 13.61
N ARG A 43 10.71 -37.97 13.33
CA ARG A 43 11.93 -37.92 14.14
C ARG A 43 12.95 -36.96 13.53
N THR A 44 13.75 -36.32 14.37
CA THR A 44 14.81 -35.42 13.93
C THR A 44 15.76 -36.13 12.96
N GLY A 45 16.04 -35.48 11.83
CA GLY A 45 16.88 -36.03 10.76
C GLY A 45 16.13 -36.85 9.71
N GLU A 46 14.85 -37.17 9.92
CA GLU A 46 14.03 -37.82 8.90
C GLU A 46 13.54 -36.85 7.84
N TYR A 47 13.34 -37.36 6.62
CA TYR A 47 12.56 -36.68 5.60
C TYR A 47 11.10 -37.11 5.68
N VAL A 48 10.21 -36.19 5.35
CA VAL A 48 8.78 -36.42 5.26
C VAL A 48 8.31 -36.19 3.83
N THR A 49 7.63 -37.19 3.27
CA THR A 49 6.98 -37.12 1.96
C THR A 49 5.50 -36.89 2.13
N PHE A 50 4.95 -35.91 1.43
CA PHE A 50 3.53 -35.59 1.42
C PHE A 50 2.90 -36.02 0.10
N SER A 51 1.68 -36.55 0.17
CA SER A 51 0.94 -37.03 -1.00
C SER A 51 -0.56 -36.84 -0.88
N ILE A 52 -1.23 -36.85 -2.04
CA ILE A 52 -2.67 -37.06 -2.12
C ILE A 52 -2.88 -38.31 -2.96
N LYS A 53 -3.30 -39.40 -2.30
CA LYS A 53 -3.32 -40.75 -2.90
C LYS A 53 -1.94 -41.09 -3.50
N ASN A 54 -1.87 -41.30 -4.81
CA ASN A 54 -0.65 -41.68 -5.53
C ASN A 54 0.12 -40.47 -6.05
N LEU A 55 -0.43 -39.25 -5.93
CA LEU A 55 0.28 -38.02 -6.33
C LEU A 55 1.24 -37.62 -5.21
N THR A 56 2.54 -37.75 -5.46
CA THR A 56 3.56 -37.20 -4.55
C THR A 56 3.56 -35.69 -4.70
N ILE A 57 3.13 -34.99 -3.64
CA ILE A 57 3.19 -33.54 -3.57
C ILE A 57 4.63 -33.09 -3.41
N GLY A 58 5.43 -33.75 -2.57
CA GLY A 58 6.84 -33.41 -2.41
C GLY A 58 7.41 -33.90 -1.10
N THR A 59 8.71 -33.76 -0.94
CA THR A 59 9.47 -34.23 0.23
C THR A 59 10.23 -33.07 0.84
N ALA A 60 10.42 -33.08 2.16
CA ALA A 60 11.24 -32.11 2.87
C ALA A 60 11.94 -32.77 4.07
N ALA A 61 13.06 -32.19 4.51
CA ALA A 61 13.63 -32.54 5.81
C ALA A 61 12.62 -32.17 6.89
N GLY A 62 12.32 -33.09 7.80
CA GLY A 62 11.36 -32.88 8.87
C GLY A 62 11.78 -31.72 9.76
N ALA A 63 10.88 -30.77 9.95
CA ALA A 63 11.11 -29.57 10.76
C ALA A 63 9.82 -29.20 11.52
N PRO A 64 9.91 -28.47 12.65
CA PRO A 64 8.73 -28.03 13.40
C PRO A 64 7.70 -27.24 12.57
N SER A 65 8.15 -26.58 11.49
CA SER A 65 7.30 -25.86 10.55
C SER A 65 7.84 -26.03 9.13
N LEU A 66 6.99 -26.44 8.20
CA LEU A 66 7.30 -26.58 6.77
C LEU A 66 6.32 -25.80 5.91
N THR A 67 6.80 -24.99 4.98
CA THR A 67 5.96 -24.27 3.99
C THR A 67 5.87 -25.08 2.69
N LEU A 68 4.98 -24.70 1.77
CA LEU A 68 4.99 -25.27 0.42
C LEU A 68 6.31 -25.03 -0.32
N ALA A 69 6.96 -23.90 -0.03
CA ALA A 69 8.29 -23.60 -0.58
C ALA A 69 9.32 -24.61 -0.05
N SER A 70 9.15 -25.20 1.13
CA SER A 70 10.08 -26.19 1.70
C SER A 70 10.07 -27.55 0.99
N LEU A 71 9.06 -27.81 0.13
CA LEU A 71 8.87 -29.11 -0.51
C LEU A 71 9.63 -29.21 -1.83
N VAL A 72 10.57 -30.16 -1.91
CA VAL A 72 11.28 -30.51 -3.15
C VAL A 72 10.66 -31.72 -3.84
N TYR A 73 10.82 -31.79 -5.16
CA TYR A 73 10.50 -32.95 -5.96
C TYR A 73 11.80 -33.65 -6.36
N ASP A 74 12.50 -34.24 -5.41
CA ASP A 74 13.59 -35.17 -5.72
C ASP A 74 13.60 -36.33 -4.71
N ALA A 75 13.42 -37.54 -5.23
CA ALA A 75 13.50 -38.79 -4.48
C ALA A 75 14.95 -39.13 -4.04
N ASN A 76 15.96 -38.45 -4.62
CA ASN A 76 17.37 -38.73 -4.39
C ASN A 76 18.04 -37.86 -3.33
N HIS A 77 17.31 -37.01 -2.60
CA HIS A 77 17.80 -36.28 -1.42
C HIS A 77 19.08 -35.43 -1.69
N GLY A 78 19.38 -35.14 -2.96
CA GLY A 78 20.69 -34.74 -3.42
C GLY A 78 20.86 -33.25 -3.60
N SER A 79 20.82 -32.48 -2.51
CA SER A 79 21.53 -31.19 -2.34
C SER A 79 21.07 -30.53 -1.05
N LYS A 80 22.00 -29.86 -0.37
CA LYS A 80 21.83 -29.21 0.94
C LYS A 80 20.58 -28.34 1.01
N ALA A 81 19.98 -28.32 2.19
CA ALA A 81 18.91 -27.45 2.66
C ALA A 81 19.07 -25.99 2.17
N THR A 82 18.59 -25.74 0.97
CA THR A 82 18.40 -24.43 0.38
C THR A 82 16.90 -24.34 0.21
N ILE A 83 16.27 -23.29 0.73
CA ILE A 83 14.85 -23.04 0.49
C ILE A 83 14.67 -23.09 -1.04
N PRO A 84 13.88 -24.04 -1.57
CA PRO A 84 13.62 -24.14 -3.01
C PRO A 84 13.28 -22.77 -3.56
N ASP A 85 13.90 -22.44 -4.69
CA ASP A 85 13.64 -21.20 -5.37
C ASP A 85 12.13 -21.11 -5.67
N ILE A 86 11.49 -20.10 -5.09
CA ILE A 86 10.04 -19.88 -5.18
C ILE A 86 9.61 -19.46 -6.59
N THR A 87 10.58 -19.17 -7.47
CA THR A 87 10.38 -18.86 -8.88
C THR A 87 10.47 -20.10 -9.78
N GLU A 88 10.89 -21.25 -9.24
CA GLU A 88 10.97 -22.49 -10.02
C GLU A 88 9.58 -23.00 -10.44
N PRO A 89 9.37 -23.37 -11.72
CA PRO A 89 8.09 -23.87 -12.20
C PRO A 89 7.55 -25.03 -11.34
N SER A 90 8.43 -25.90 -10.85
CA SER A 90 8.03 -27.04 -10.01
C SER A 90 7.47 -26.65 -8.64
N THR A 91 8.04 -25.61 -8.02
CA THR A 91 7.55 -25.05 -6.77
C THR A 91 6.21 -24.33 -6.99
N ILE A 92 6.13 -23.54 -8.06
CA ILE A 92 4.93 -22.78 -8.43
C ILE A 92 3.77 -23.72 -8.73
N ASN A 93 3.96 -24.73 -9.58
CA ASN A 93 2.91 -25.65 -9.97
C ASN A 93 2.38 -26.46 -8.79
N ARG A 94 3.26 -26.89 -7.88
CA ARG A 94 2.88 -27.59 -6.64
C ARG A 94 2.01 -26.70 -5.75
N ALA A 95 2.43 -25.45 -5.57
CA ALA A 95 1.68 -24.49 -4.78
C ALA A 95 0.35 -24.14 -5.43
N ARG A 96 0.36 -23.82 -6.73
CA ARG A 96 -0.82 -23.54 -7.56
C ARG A 96 -1.84 -24.66 -7.47
N PHE A 97 -1.40 -25.91 -7.58
CA PHE A 97 -2.27 -27.08 -7.44
C PHE A 97 -2.93 -27.13 -6.07
N LEU A 98 -2.13 -27.14 -4.99
CA LEU A 98 -2.66 -27.31 -3.65
C LEU A 98 -3.52 -26.12 -3.20
N GLN A 99 -3.10 -24.90 -3.47
CA GLN A 99 -3.86 -23.69 -3.12
C GLN A 99 -5.18 -23.61 -3.90
N SER A 100 -5.26 -24.19 -5.10
CA SER A 100 -6.51 -24.24 -5.88
C SER A 100 -7.50 -25.29 -5.36
N LEU A 101 -7.10 -26.16 -4.42
CA LEU A 101 -8.02 -27.09 -3.76
C LEU A 101 -8.91 -26.42 -2.69
N SER A 102 -8.80 -25.11 -2.53
CA SER A 102 -9.68 -24.32 -1.67
C SER A 102 -10.44 -23.28 -2.49
N GLN A 103 -11.73 -23.10 -2.17
CA GLN A 103 -12.62 -22.12 -2.80
C GLN A 103 -12.35 -20.69 -2.30
N GLU A 104 -11.75 -20.52 -1.12
CA GLU A 104 -11.54 -19.22 -0.50
C GLU A 104 -10.37 -18.48 -1.15
N ALA A 105 -10.59 -17.31 -1.75
CA ALA A 105 -9.54 -16.56 -2.43
C ALA A 105 -8.31 -16.26 -1.55
N ASP A 106 -8.49 -16.05 -0.24
CA ASP A 106 -7.40 -15.74 0.68
C ASP A 106 -6.91 -16.92 1.54
N LEU A 107 -7.49 -18.11 1.34
CA LEU A 107 -7.11 -19.34 2.04
C LEU A 107 -7.19 -19.19 3.58
N ARG A 108 -8.07 -18.32 4.08
CA ARG A 108 -8.14 -17.96 5.51
C ARG A 108 -8.33 -19.15 6.44
N ASN A 109 -9.04 -20.20 5.97
CA ASN A 109 -9.32 -21.43 6.71
C ASN A 109 -8.41 -22.60 6.28
N GLY A 110 -7.37 -22.34 5.49
CA GLY A 110 -6.46 -23.34 4.95
C GLY A 110 -7.01 -24.05 3.71
N VAL A 111 -6.48 -25.24 3.45
CA VAL A 111 -6.83 -26.08 2.30
C VAL A 111 -7.29 -27.44 2.79
N PRO A 112 -8.62 -27.70 2.84
CA PRO A 112 -9.14 -29.02 3.19
C PRO A 112 -9.00 -29.99 2.01
N ILE A 113 -8.49 -31.19 2.28
CA ILE A 113 -8.36 -32.29 1.31
C ILE A 113 -9.27 -33.43 1.79
N ASP A 114 -10.55 -33.29 1.43
CA ASP A 114 -11.62 -34.19 1.80
C ASP A 114 -11.79 -35.37 0.83
N ASP A 115 -12.79 -36.21 1.09
CA ASP A 115 -13.08 -37.38 0.26
C ASP A 115 -13.58 -37.02 -1.14
N SER A 116 -14.16 -35.84 -1.33
CA SER A 116 -14.61 -35.37 -2.65
C SER A 116 -13.42 -35.09 -3.57
N ILE A 117 -12.41 -34.38 -3.06
CA ILE A 117 -11.16 -34.12 -3.75
C ILE A 117 -10.44 -35.43 -4.05
N ARG A 118 -10.32 -36.30 -3.05
CA ARG A 118 -9.72 -37.62 -3.20
C ARG A 118 -10.40 -38.43 -4.29
N LYS A 119 -11.74 -38.46 -4.34
CA LYS A 119 -12.51 -39.24 -5.32
C LYS A 119 -12.18 -38.80 -6.75
N VAL A 120 -12.11 -37.51 -7.01
CA VAL A 120 -11.76 -36.96 -8.32
C VAL A 120 -10.30 -37.24 -8.69
N MET A 121 -9.39 -37.25 -7.71
CA MET A 121 -7.97 -37.56 -7.90
C MET A 121 -7.66 -39.04 -8.25
N ASN A 122 -8.65 -39.92 -8.48
CA ASN A 122 -8.40 -41.32 -8.87
C ASN A 122 -8.28 -41.56 -10.38
N ALA A 123 -8.75 -40.66 -11.25
CA ALA A 123 -8.87 -40.94 -12.70
C ALA A 123 -7.70 -40.40 -13.55
N ASP A 124 -7.05 -39.31 -13.16
CA ASP A 124 -6.09 -38.58 -14.02
C ASP A 124 -4.75 -38.20 -13.35
N VAL A 125 -4.51 -38.59 -12.09
CA VAL A 125 -3.32 -38.19 -11.31
C VAL A 125 -1.98 -38.58 -11.96
N GLY A 126 -1.92 -39.69 -12.70
CA GLY A 126 -0.69 -40.15 -13.35
C GLY A 126 -0.16 -39.22 -14.45
N LYS A 127 -0.97 -38.26 -14.93
CA LYS A 127 -0.57 -37.27 -15.94
C LYS A 127 0.00 -35.99 -15.32
N VAL A 128 -0.19 -35.79 -14.01
CA VAL A 128 0.22 -34.55 -13.33
C VAL A 128 1.72 -34.63 -13.01
N SER A 129 2.51 -33.76 -13.65
CA SER A 129 3.90 -33.51 -13.27
C SER A 129 4.09 -32.05 -12.91
N PHE A 130 4.60 -31.78 -11.72
CA PHE A 130 4.91 -30.40 -11.30
C PHE A 130 6.09 -29.81 -12.08
N THR A 131 6.95 -30.63 -12.69
CA THR A 131 8.12 -30.15 -13.45
C THR A 131 7.79 -29.61 -14.84
N PHE A 132 6.52 -29.67 -15.28
CA PHE A 132 6.11 -29.07 -16.54
C PHE A 132 6.27 -27.54 -16.53
N ALA A 133 6.44 -26.96 -17.72
CA ALA A 133 6.29 -25.52 -17.91
C ALA A 133 4.89 -25.07 -17.45
N ILE A 134 4.77 -23.82 -16.98
CA ILE A 134 3.55 -23.28 -16.36
C ILE A 134 2.29 -23.52 -17.23
N ASP A 135 2.36 -23.19 -18.52
CA ASP A 135 1.23 -23.34 -19.44
C ASP A 135 0.88 -24.81 -19.72
N ALA A 136 1.89 -25.67 -19.85
CA ALA A 136 1.70 -27.10 -20.05
C ALA A 136 1.08 -27.76 -18.80
N PHE A 137 1.50 -27.34 -17.62
CA PHE A 137 0.91 -27.78 -16.36
C PHE A 137 -0.57 -27.39 -16.27
N GLU A 138 -0.90 -26.15 -16.62
CA GLU A 138 -2.27 -25.63 -16.62
C GLU A 138 -3.19 -26.44 -17.53
N GLN A 139 -2.75 -26.76 -18.75
CA GLN A 139 -3.52 -27.58 -19.69
C GLN A 139 -3.87 -28.96 -19.12
N VAL A 140 -2.93 -29.57 -18.39
CA VAL A 140 -3.10 -30.89 -17.78
C VAL A 140 -4.06 -30.85 -16.58
N VAL A 141 -3.96 -29.83 -15.72
CA VAL A 141 -4.73 -29.81 -14.46
C VAL A 141 -6.09 -29.10 -14.58
N SER A 142 -6.29 -28.23 -15.57
CA SER A 142 -7.55 -27.49 -15.74
C SER A 142 -8.81 -28.39 -15.80
N PRO A 143 -8.82 -29.52 -16.53
CA PRO A 143 -9.98 -30.43 -16.54
C PRO A 143 -10.32 -30.97 -15.14
N LEU A 144 -9.30 -31.27 -14.33
CA LEU A 144 -9.46 -31.76 -12.96
C LEU A 144 -10.19 -30.72 -12.08
N PHE A 145 -9.76 -29.46 -12.13
CA PHE A 145 -10.36 -28.39 -11.34
C PHE A 145 -11.78 -28.05 -11.82
N ARG A 146 -12.07 -28.16 -13.12
CA ARG A 146 -13.45 -28.06 -13.64
C ARG A 146 -14.35 -29.16 -13.07
N GLN A 147 -13.85 -30.40 -12.97
CA GLN A 147 -14.59 -31.52 -12.38
C GLN A 147 -14.84 -31.31 -10.88
N LEU A 148 -13.90 -30.69 -10.16
CA LEU A 148 -14.06 -30.30 -8.76
C LEU A 148 -15.01 -29.10 -8.58
N GLY A 149 -15.29 -28.35 -9.64
CA GLY A 149 -16.02 -27.08 -9.56
C GLY A 149 -15.19 -25.96 -8.90
N TYR A 150 -13.87 -26.08 -8.91
CA TYR A 150 -12.94 -25.15 -8.27
C TYR A 150 -12.20 -24.32 -9.31
N ARG A 151 -11.81 -23.09 -8.96
CA ARG A 151 -10.97 -22.25 -9.81
C ARG A 151 -9.51 -22.69 -9.70
N LEU A 152 -8.86 -22.93 -10.83
CA LEU A 152 -7.40 -23.02 -10.87
C LEU A 152 -6.83 -21.59 -10.75
N ARG A 153 -6.10 -21.31 -9.68
CA ARG A 153 -5.45 -20.02 -9.43
C ARG A 153 -4.43 -19.68 -10.50
N GLY A 154 -4.11 -18.39 -10.66
CA GLY A 154 -3.03 -17.96 -11.54
C GLY A 154 -1.64 -18.36 -11.03
N ALA A 155 -0.63 -18.37 -11.91
CA ALA A 155 0.74 -18.64 -11.50
C ALA A 155 1.30 -17.51 -10.60
N ALA A 156 1.05 -16.25 -10.94
CA ALA A 156 1.44 -15.09 -10.12
C ALA A 156 0.79 -15.11 -8.74
N GLU A 157 -0.51 -15.40 -8.67
CA GLU A 157 -1.24 -15.56 -7.41
C GLU A 157 -0.60 -16.63 -6.51
N ALA A 158 -0.26 -17.79 -7.09
CA ALA A 158 0.37 -18.87 -6.35
C ALA A 158 1.77 -18.51 -5.84
N ARG A 159 2.56 -17.81 -6.66
CA ARG A 159 3.87 -17.24 -6.27
C ARG A 159 3.74 -16.25 -5.13
N ASN A 160 2.79 -15.33 -5.20
CA ASN A 160 2.57 -14.34 -4.15
C ASN A 160 2.15 -15.02 -2.84
N HIS A 161 1.30 -16.05 -2.88
CA HIS A 161 0.97 -16.85 -1.70
C HIS A 161 2.17 -17.60 -1.11
N LEU A 162 3.03 -18.17 -1.94
CA LEU A 162 4.29 -18.78 -1.50
C LEU A 162 5.20 -17.76 -0.80
N ARG A 163 5.43 -16.63 -1.45
CA ARG A 163 6.29 -15.55 -0.96
C ARG A 163 5.80 -14.99 0.37
N ARG A 164 4.50 -14.66 0.46
CA ARG A 164 3.84 -14.21 1.69
C ARG A 164 4.01 -15.27 2.79
N GLY A 165 3.79 -16.54 2.45
CA GLY A 165 4.03 -17.68 3.33
C GLY A 165 5.44 -17.76 3.91
N VAL A 166 6.46 -17.75 3.06
CA VAL A 166 7.87 -17.78 3.51
C VAL A 166 8.19 -16.62 4.48
N GLN A 167 7.54 -15.47 4.30
CA GLN A 167 7.68 -14.29 5.15
C GLN A 167 6.73 -14.26 6.37
N GLY A 168 5.88 -15.27 6.54
CA GLY A 168 4.89 -15.33 7.61
C GLY A 168 3.73 -14.33 7.47
N ILE A 169 3.49 -13.84 6.25
CA ILE A 169 2.44 -12.88 5.93
C ILE A 169 1.13 -13.62 5.64
N LYS A 170 0.09 -13.34 6.44
CA LYS A 170 -1.29 -13.79 6.19
C LYS A 170 -2.08 -12.63 5.59
N LEU A 171 -2.57 -12.81 4.37
CA LEU A 171 -3.47 -11.87 3.72
C LEU A 171 -4.91 -12.30 3.95
N LEU A 172 -5.77 -11.37 4.36
CA LEU A 172 -7.21 -11.54 4.43
C LEU A 172 -7.87 -10.55 3.47
N ARG A 173 -8.98 -10.95 2.85
CA ARG A 173 -9.72 -10.13 1.87
C ARG A 173 -11.20 -10.04 2.24
N ASP A 174 -11.89 -9.02 1.76
CA ASP A 174 -13.35 -8.88 1.93
C ASP A 174 -13.82 -9.08 3.40
N VAL A 175 -13.02 -8.62 4.35
CA VAL A 175 -13.38 -8.68 5.78
C VAL A 175 -14.45 -7.63 6.02
N ARG A 176 -15.66 -8.08 6.34
CA ARG A 176 -16.78 -7.17 6.60
C ARG A 176 -16.67 -6.58 7.99
N LEU A 177 -16.55 -5.26 8.04
CA LEU A 177 -16.69 -4.47 9.27
C LEU A 177 -18.18 -4.42 9.62
N LEU A 178 -18.65 -5.37 10.44
CA LEU A 178 -19.98 -5.29 11.02
C LEU A 178 -19.91 -4.26 12.15
N SER A 179 -20.83 -3.28 12.19
CA SER A 179 -20.90 -2.36 13.33
C SER A 179 -21.01 -3.17 14.62
N ALA A 180 -20.04 -2.96 15.52
CA ALA A 180 -19.89 -3.46 16.89
C ALA A 180 -20.83 -4.61 17.30
N THR A 181 -20.32 -5.86 17.40
CA THR A 181 -20.79 -6.88 18.39
C THR A 181 -20.12 -8.27 18.32
N ALA A 182 -18.96 -8.44 17.67
CA ALA A 182 -18.24 -9.71 17.82
C ALA A 182 -16.72 -9.54 17.77
N PRO A 183 -16.04 -9.51 18.94
CA PRO A 183 -14.62 -9.77 18.96
C PRO A 183 -14.43 -11.24 18.56
N LEU A 184 -13.66 -11.45 17.50
CA LEU A 184 -12.97 -12.72 17.30
C LEU A 184 -12.07 -12.94 18.55
N ARG A 185 -11.70 -14.17 18.94
CA ARG A 185 -10.82 -14.41 20.12
C ARG A 185 -9.72 -15.38 19.73
N GLU A 186 -8.46 -14.97 19.89
CA GLU A 186 -7.31 -15.72 20.44
C GLU A 186 -5.96 -15.06 20.11
N GLN A 187 -4.99 -15.31 20.99
CA GLN A 187 -3.82 -14.49 21.31
C GLN A 187 -2.73 -14.51 20.24
N THR A 188 -2.47 -13.36 19.62
CA THR A 188 -1.14 -12.86 19.22
C THR A 188 -1.12 -11.38 18.91
N SER A 189 -0.28 -10.61 19.61
CA SER A 189 -0.33 -9.15 19.56
C SER A 189 0.53 -8.55 18.44
N PHE A 190 -0.05 -7.58 17.72
CA PHE A 190 0.47 -6.85 16.58
C PHE A 190 -0.05 -5.41 16.61
N THR A 191 0.65 -4.54 15.88
CA THR A 191 0.28 -3.14 15.77
C THR A 191 -0.43 -2.86 14.44
N PRO A 192 -1.70 -2.43 14.44
CA PRO A 192 -2.42 -2.13 13.20
C PRO A 192 -1.99 -0.80 12.56
N LEU A 193 -1.95 -0.78 11.22
CA LEU A 193 -1.76 0.40 10.38
C LEU A 193 -2.83 0.42 9.28
N THR A 194 -3.61 1.50 9.19
CA THR A 194 -4.70 1.65 8.22
C THR A 194 -4.31 2.59 7.08
N LEU A 195 -4.44 2.15 5.83
CA LEU A 195 -4.15 2.96 4.63
C LEU A 195 -5.18 2.74 3.51
N GLY A 196 -5.47 3.78 2.74
CA GLY A 196 -6.47 3.79 1.66
C GLY A 196 -5.92 3.86 0.23
N ILE A 197 -6.82 3.56 -0.71
CA ILE A 197 -6.74 3.52 -2.19
C ILE A 197 -6.34 2.15 -2.80
N GLY A 198 -7.20 1.65 -3.69
CA GLY A 198 -6.96 0.50 -4.57
C GLY A 198 -8.02 -0.60 -4.48
N SER A 199 -9.28 -0.27 -4.74
CA SER A 199 -10.38 -1.23 -4.64
C SER A 199 -10.41 -2.15 -5.84
N ARG A 200 -10.62 -3.44 -5.58
CA ARG A 200 -10.66 -4.49 -6.60
C ARG A 200 -12.10 -4.96 -6.72
N ILE A 201 -12.69 -4.74 -7.89
CA ILE A 201 -14.13 -4.89 -8.10
C ILE A 201 -14.42 -6.27 -8.68
N THR A 202 -13.60 -6.69 -9.64
CA THR A 202 -13.77 -7.91 -10.42
C THR A 202 -12.64 -8.91 -10.17
N GLN A 203 -12.87 -10.17 -10.57
CA GLN A 203 -11.81 -11.19 -10.55
C GLN A 203 -10.63 -10.80 -11.45
N ALA A 204 -10.88 -10.12 -12.57
CA ALA A 204 -9.82 -9.64 -13.45
C ALA A 204 -8.94 -8.58 -12.76
N ASP A 205 -9.52 -7.69 -11.95
CA ASP A 205 -8.76 -6.70 -11.17
C ASP A 205 -7.87 -7.38 -10.12
N TYR A 206 -8.38 -8.45 -9.51
CA TYR A 206 -7.62 -9.29 -8.59
C TYR A 206 -6.45 -9.97 -9.29
N ASP A 207 -6.69 -10.64 -10.40
CA ASP A 207 -5.66 -11.34 -11.17
C ASP A 207 -4.60 -10.34 -11.68
N ALA A 208 -5.01 -9.21 -12.24
CA ALA A 208 -4.10 -8.14 -12.67
C ALA A 208 -3.28 -7.58 -11.51
N SER A 209 -3.84 -7.54 -10.30
CA SER A 209 -3.08 -7.11 -9.13
C SER A 209 -2.10 -8.15 -8.64
N GLU A 210 -2.39 -9.45 -8.76
CA GLU A 210 -1.41 -10.49 -8.45
C GLU A 210 -0.25 -10.46 -9.45
N GLU A 211 -0.54 -10.20 -10.74
CA GLU A 211 0.50 -10.00 -11.75
C GLU A 211 1.39 -8.79 -11.44
N ARG A 212 0.81 -7.63 -11.12
CA ARG A 212 1.61 -6.43 -10.72
C ARG A 212 2.50 -6.70 -9.50
N GLU A 213 1.98 -7.43 -8.52
CA GLU A 213 2.76 -7.81 -7.34
C GLU A 213 3.86 -8.82 -7.70
N ALA A 214 3.61 -9.77 -8.58
CA ALA A 214 4.64 -10.72 -9.04
C ALA A 214 5.75 -10.00 -9.82
N GLU A 215 5.39 -9.09 -10.74
CA GLU A 215 6.34 -8.23 -11.45
C GLU A 215 7.22 -7.44 -10.49
N TRP A 216 6.66 -6.94 -9.39
CA TRP A 216 7.42 -6.26 -8.33
C TRP A 216 8.53 -7.12 -7.72
N PHE A 217 8.41 -8.44 -7.68
CA PHE A 217 9.47 -9.32 -7.14
C PHE A 217 10.38 -9.90 -8.23
N GLU A 218 9.89 -10.00 -9.46
CA GLU A 218 10.55 -10.76 -10.52
C GLU A 218 11.30 -9.89 -11.53
N LYS A 219 10.85 -8.65 -11.74
CA LYS A 219 11.43 -7.75 -12.75
C LYS A 219 12.42 -6.74 -12.14
N SER A 220 13.27 -6.19 -13.00
CA SER A 220 14.02 -4.99 -12.67
C SER A 220 13.07 -3.84 -12.36
N ARG A 221 13.48 -2.92 -11.47
CA ARG A 221 12.68 -1.73 -11.14
C ARG A 221 12.42 -0.85 -12.37
N ASP A 222 13.34 -0.86 -13.32
CA ASP A 222 13.25 -0.07 -14.54
C ASP A 222 12.16 -0.58 -15.49
N ASP A 223 11.85 -1.88 -15.44
CA ASP A 223 10.84 -2.55 -16.26
C ASP A 223 9.44 -2.52 -15.64
N ILE A 224 9.31 -2.01 -14.40
CA ILE A 224 8.05 -1.90 -13.68
C ILE A 224 7.43 -0.53 -13.96
N ASN A 225 6.10 -0.50 -14.10
CA ASN A 225 5.33 0.74 -14.19
C ASN A 225 5.76 1.74 -13.11
N VAL A 226 5.99 3.00 -13.50
CA VAL A 226 6.54 4.05 -12.63
C VAL A 226 5.77 4.21 -11.30
N TYR A 227 4.44 4.04 -11.29
CA TYR A 227 3.62 4.16 -10.08
C TYR A 227 3.90 3.04 -9.07
N PHE A 228 4.34 1.87 -9.53
CA PHE A 228 4.65 0.71 -8.71
C PHE A 228 6.15 0.51 -8.52
N ARG A 229 7.01 1.30 -9.18
CA ARG A 229 8.49 1.18 -9.17
C ARG A 229 9.14 1.26 -7.78
N HIS A 230 8.45 1.82 -6.80
CA HIS A 230 8.97 1.96 -5.45
C HIS A 230 8.21 1.11 -4.43
N SER A 231 7.11 0.44 -4.81
CA SER A 231 6.27 -0.31 -3.89
C SER A 231 5.37 -1.34 -4.57
N GLU A 232 5.29 -2.52 -3.96
CA GLU A 232 4.35 -3.61 -4.33
C GLU A 232 2.87 -3.18 -4.29
N ALA A 233 2.56 -2.02 -3.71
CA ALA A 233 1.22 -1.49 -3.56
C ALA A 233 1.13 0.01 -3.90
N ALA A 234 1.99 0.51 -4.79
CA ALA A 234 2.07 1.93 -5.13
C ALA A 234 2.23 2.81 -3.87
N VAL A 235 1.41 3.85 -3.68
CA VAL A 235 1.50 4.81 -2.55
C VAL A 235 0.99 4.27 -1.20
N SER A 236 0.74 2.96 -1.08
CA SER A 236 0.34 2.29 0.18
C SER A 236 1.50 1.56 0.87
N ALA A 237 1.34 1.22 2.16
CA ALA A 237 2.32 0.43 2.90
C ALA A 237 2.58 -0.94 2.26
N LYS A 238 3.86 -1.32 2.23
CA LYS A 238 4.37 -2.61 1.77
C LYS A 238 4.15 -3.68 2.85
N SER A 239 3.41 -4.73 2.53
CA SER A 239 3.22 -5.86 3.43
C SER A 239 4.55 -6.51 3.80
N THR A 240 5.50 -6.55 2.86
CA THR A 240 6.85 -7.09 3.05
C THR A 240 7.74 -6.29 3.99
N THR A 241 7.49 -4.99 4.14
CA THR A 241 8.22 -4.16 5.10
C THR A 241 7.60 -4.26 6.48
N TRP A 242 6.28 -4.08 6.58
CA TRP A 242 5.63 -3.87 7.87
C TRP A 242 5.26 -5.17 8.59
N VAL A 243 4.76 -6.17 7.87
CA VAL A 243 4.28 -7.41 8.51
C VAL A 243 5.42 -8.21 9.18
N PRO A 244 6.60 -8.41 8.55
CA PRO A 244 7.74 -9.03 9.22
C PRO A 244 8.27 -8.24 10.43
N ARG A 245 7.98 -6.94 10.51
CA ARG A 245 8.31 -6.08 11.67
C ARG A 245 7.26 -6.20 12.78
N SER A 246 6.33 -7.16 12.72
CA SER A 246 5.23 -7.33 13.68
C SER A 246 4.18 -6.21 13.66
N TYR A 247 3.88 -5.68 12.47
CA TYR A 247 2.69 -4.86 12.23
C TYR A 247 1.60 -5.67 11.52
N ALA A 248 0.34 -5.32 11.75
CA ALA A 248 -0.77 -5.71 10.90
C ALA A 248 -1.09 -4.55 9.96
N LEU A 249 -1.33 -4.84 8.67
CA LEU A 249 -1.78 -3.83 7.71
C LEU A 249 -3.27 -4.03 7.42
N VAL A 250 -4.04 -2.96 7.58
CA VAL A 250 -5.48 -2.93 7.27
C VAL A 250 -5.70 -1.96 6.12
N ARG A 251 -6.37 -2.42 5.07
CA ARG A 251 -6.80 -1.57 3.95
C ARG A 251 -8.31 -1.54 3.93
N VAL A 252 -8.87 -0.34 3.87
CA VAL A 252 -10.31 -0.11 3.99
C VAL A 252 -10.79 0.46 2.66
N ASP A 253 -11.75 -0.23 2.04
CA ASP A 253 -12.53 0.33 0.94
C ASP A 253 -13.54 1.31 1.53
N GLY A 254 -13.48 2.57 1.08
CA GLY A 254 -14.41 3.61 1.50
C GLY A 254 -15.86 3.28 1.13
N ARG A 255 -16.81 4.00 1.72
CA ARG A 255 -18.23 3.86 1.39
C ARG A 255 -18.49 4.12 -0.09
N GLY A 256 -19.25 3.25 -0.73
CA GLY A 256 -19.55 3.35 -2.16
C GLY A 256 -18.40 2.95 -3.09
N VAL A 257 -17.30 2.43 -2.54
CA VAL A 257 -16.10 2.00 -3.28
C VAL A 257 -16.00 0.47 -3.28
N GLY A 258 -15.56 -0.12 -4.40
CA GLY A 258 -15.23 -1.54 -4.48
C GLY A 258 -16.44 -2.43 -4.24
N ARG A 259 -16.39 -3.21 -3.16
CA ARG A 259 -17.49 -4.09 -2.72
C ARG A 259 -18.29 -3.50 -1.56
N THR A 260 -17.97 -2.28 -1.13
CA THR A 260 -18.65 -1.56 -0.07
C THR A 260 -19.80 -0.75 -0.68
N SER A 261 -21.03 -1.06 -0.27
CA SER A 261 -22.21 -0.31 -0.72
C SER A 261 -22.32 1.05 -0.03
N GLY A 262 -23.14 1.94 -0.61
CA GLY A 262 -23.50 3.22 -0.02
C GLY A 262 -23.21 4.38 -0.97
N LYS A 263 -23.46 5.60 -0.50
CA LYS A 263 -23.20 6.82 -1.27
C LYS A 263 -21.69 7.02 -1.44
N LEU A 264 -21.23 7.22 -2.67
CA LEU A 264 -19.82 7.54 -2.95
C LEU A 264 -19.66 9.07 -2.88
N GLU A 265 -19.10 9.54 -1.77
CA GLU A 265 -18.92 10.96 -1.47
C GLU A 265 -17.52 11.18 -0.86
N PRO A 266 -16.50 11.37 -1.71
CA PRO A 266 -15.11 11.52 -1.27
C PRO A 266 -14.92 12.73 -0.35
N PHE A 267 -14.01 12.59 0.61
CA PHE A 267 -13.61 13.62 1.58
C PHE A 267 -14.75 14.10 2.49
N SER A 268 -15.87 13.39 2.56
CA SER A 268 -16.99 13.79 3.41
C SER A 268 -16.73 13.55 4.90
N HIS A 269 -17.47 14.27 5.74
CA HIS A 269 -17.56 13.93 7.16
C HIS A 269 -18.00 12.46 7.38
N GLN A 270 -18.83 11.90 6.51
CA GLN A 270 -19.25 10.51 6.63
C GLN A 270 -18.08 9.53 6.40
N GLU A 271 -17.23 9.79 5.40
CA GLU A 271 -16.02 8.99 5.16
C GLU A 271 -15.07 9.04 6.37
N ALA A 272 -14.89 10.21 6.99
CA ALA A 272 -14.09 10.34 8.21
C ALA A 272 -14.64 9.51 9.38
N ARG A 273 -15.98 9.42 9.54
CA ARG A 273 -16.62 8.55 10.54
C ARG A 273 -16.41 7.07 10.22
N ASP A 274 -16.52 6.68 8.96
CA ASP A 274 -16.31 5.29 8.53
C ASP A 274 -14.85 4.85 8.81
N PHE A 275 -13.87 5.74 8.59
CA PHE A 275 -12.49 5.51 8.98
C PHE A 275 -12.29 5.42 10.50
N TYR A 276 -12.98 6.26 11.28
CA TYR A 276 -12.98 6.16 12.74
C TYR A 276 -13.48 4.79 13.21
N ASP A 277 -14.60 4.32 12.67
CA ASP A 277 -15.18 3.01 13.01
C ASP A 277 -14.23 1.87 12.62
N ALA A 278 -13.56 1.96 11.47
CA ALA A 278 -12.55 0.99 11.06
C ALA A 278 -11.35 0.95 12.03
N ILE A 279 -10.90 2.12 12.53
CA ILE A 279 -9.84 2.20 13.54
C ILE A 279 -10.30 1.53 14.85
N GLN A 280 -11.51 1.85 15.32
CA GLN A 280 -12.07 1.26 16.55
C GLN A 280 -12.21 -0.26 16.42
N TRP A 281 -12.82 -0.74 15.33
CA TRP A 281 -12.93 -2.16 15.05
C TRP A 281 -11.57 -2.85 15.03
N THR A 282 -10.57 -2.22 14.42
CA THR A 282 -9.22 -2.79 14.35
C THR A 282 -8.56 -2.90 15.72
N ALA A 283 -8.73 -1.88 16.58
CA ALA A 283 -8.22 -1.89 17.95
C ALA A 283 -8.91 -2.94 18.84
N GLU A 284 -10.13 -3.36 18.52
CA GLU A 284 -10.88 -4.41 19.22
C GLU A 284 -10.50 -5.84 18.81
N GLN A 285 -9.70 -6.01 17.76
CA GLN A 285 -9.30 -7.35 17.31
C GLN A 285 -8.34 -8.00 18.33
N PRO A 286 -8.39 -9.34 18.54
CA PRO A 286 -7.50 -10.04 19.48
C PRO A 286 -6.02 -9.81 19.25
N CYS A 287 -5.72 -9.51 18.00
CA CYS A 287 -4.39 -9.32 17.54
C CYS A 287 -3.84 -7.92 17.79
N ALA A 288 -4.67 -6.99 18.25
CA ALA A 288 -4.26 -5.62 18.47
C ALA A 288 -3.59 -5.48 19.84
N GLU A 289 -2.41 -4.86 19.90
CA GLU A 289 -1.81 -4.44 21.17
C GLU A 289 -2.70 -3.41 21.89
N PRO A 290 -2.78 -3.39 23.23
CA PRO A 290 -3.63 -2.44 23.98
C PRO A 290 -3.31 -0.96 23.72
N THR A 291 -2.10 -0.64 23.25
CA THR A 291 -1.67 0.73 22.88
C THR A 291 -2.21 1.19 21.53
N SER A 292 -2.91 0.33 20.78
CA SER A 292 -3.35 0.57 19.40
C SER A 292 -4.63 1.37 19.23
N SER A 293 -5.29 1.79 20.32
CA SER A 293 -6.57 2.51 20.30
C SER A 293 -6.53 3.88 19.60
N GLN A 294 -5.36 4.30 19.11
CA GLN A 294 -5.17 5.57 18.42
C GLN A 294 -4.91 5.47 16.92
N GLY A 295 -4.94 4.26 16.33
CA GLY A 295 -4.74 3.97 14.89
C GLY A 295 -4.08 5.10 14.08
N HIS A 296 -2.78 5.04 13.84
CA HIS A 296 -2.07 6.14 13.18
C HIS A 296 -1.92 5.90 11.68
N CYS A 297 -2.39 6.87 10.89
CA CYS A 297 -2.03 7.06 9.50
C CYS A 297 -1.38 8.45 9.40
N PRO A 298 -0.05 8.58 9.30
CA PRO A 298 0.57 9.87 9.07
C PRO A 298 0.12 10.34 7.68
N PRO A 299 -0.49 11.53 7.55
CA PRO A 299 -0.85 12.06 6.25
C PRO A 299 0.44 12.42 5.50
N LEU A 300 0.76 11.65 4.47
CA LEU A 300 1.90 11.87 3.60
C LEU A 300 1.39 12.41 2.26
N ALA A 301 1.75 13.65 1.92
CA ALA A 301 1.33 14.34 0.69
C ALA A 301 -0.21 14.36 0.50
N SER A 302 -0.93 14.96 1.45
CA SER A 302 -2.40 15.04 1.45
C SER A 302 -2.89 16.49 1.35
N ASP A 303 -4.01 16.68 0.65
CA ASP A 303 -4.81 17.91 0.73
C ASP A 303 -5.58 17.90 2.07
N ALA A 304 -5.58 19.03 2.77
CA ALA A 304 -6.25 19.17 4.06
C ALA A 304 -7.07 20.46 4.19
N ASP A 305 -6.82 21.47 3.37
CA ASP A 305 -7.76 22.57 3.08
C ASP A 305 -8.42 22.33 1.72
N ALA A 306 -9.70 22.01 1.74
CA ALA A 306 -10.39 21.61 0.53
C ALA A 306 -10.59 22.75 -0.48
N TYR A 307 -10.66 24.00 0.00
CA TYR A 307 -10.75 25.14 -0.91
C TYR A 307 -9.37 25.46 -1.48
N ARG A 308 -8.37 25.68 -0.62
CA ARG A 308 -7.07 26.26 -1.02
C ARG A 308 -6.11 25.26 -1.66
N GLU A 309 -6.25 23.98 -1.37
CA GLU A 309 -5.33 22.95 -1.86
C GLU A 309 -6.04 22.03 -2.86
N LEU A 310 -7.27 21.66 -2.56
CA LEU A 310 -8.01 20.70 -3.36
C LEU A 310 -8.71 21.34 -4.55
N ALA A 311 -9.57 22.33 -4.34
CA ALA A 311 -10.48 22.85 -5.37
C ALA A 311 -9.92 24.07 -6.11
N TYR A 312 -9.61 25.14 -5.38
CA TYR A 312 -9.27 26.46 -5.89
C TYR A 312 -7.91 26.97 -5.35
N PRO A 313 -6.76 26.35 -5.71
CA PRO A 313 -5.46 26.92 -5.39
C PRO A 313 -5.32 28.34 -5.96
N GLY A 314 -5.22 29.32 -5.07
CA GLY A 314 -5.20 30.74 -5.45
C GLY A 314 -6.53 31.29 -5.94
N GLY A 315 -7.66 30.59 -5.80
CA GLY A 315 -8.97 31.04 -6.29
C GLY A 315 -9.32 30.57 -7.71
N VAL A 316 -8.43 29.84 -8.40
CA VAL A 316 -8.69 29.25 -9.73
C VAL A 316 -9.01 27.75 -9.61
N LEU A 317 -10.12 27.31 -10.21
CA LEU A 317 -10.52 25.90 -10.17
C LEU A 317 -9.47 25.00 -10.83
N LEU A 318 -9.01 23.98 -10.10
CA LEU A 318 -8.15 22.93 -10.62
C LEU A 318 -8.93 21.90 -11.48
N GLU A 319 -9.69 22.38 -12.46
CA GLU A 319 -10.76 21.65 -13.14
C GLU A 319 -10.24 20.39 -13.85
N LYS A 320 -9.18 20.55 -14.65
CA LYS A 320 -8.62 19.44 -15.46
C LYS A 320 -8.17 18.27 -14.59
N TYR A 321 -7.46 18.57 -13.50
CA TYR A 321 -6.99 17.54 -12.58
C TYR A 321 -8.14 16.90 -11.82
N ARG A 322 -9.08 17.69 -11.27
CA ARG A 322 -10.21 17.16 -10.49
C ARG A 322 -11.15 16.32 -11.34
N LYS A 323 -11.41 16.72 -12.58
CA LYS A 323 -12.16 15.93 -13.56
C LYS A 323 -11.46 14.61 -13.87
N TRP A 324 -10.16 14.64 -14.15
CA TRP A 324 -9.38 13.43 -14.40
C TRP A 324 -9.36 12.50 -13.19
N TRP A 325 -9.05 13.03 -12.01
CA TRP A 325 -8.99 12.27 -10.76
C TRP A 325 -10.34 11.62 -10.45
N PHE A 326 -11.44 12.37 -10.55
CA PHE A 326 -12.76 11.84 -10.25
C PHE A 326 -13.17 10.76 -11.26
N SER A 327 -13.07 11.03 -12.56
CA SER A 327 -13.47 10.05 -13.58
C SER A 327 -12.60 8.80 -13.61
N TYR A 328 -11.28 8.95 -13.44
CA TYR A 328 -10.35 7.83 -13.58
C TYR A 328 -10.16 7.06 -12.28
N THR A 329 -10.07 7.76 -11.14
CA THR A 329 -9.74 7.14 -9.85
C THR A 329 -11.00 6.85 -9.04
N VAL A 330 -11.84 7.86 -8.81
CA VAL A 330 -13.03 7.72 -7.95
C VAL A 330 -14.08 6.85 -8.61
N ASP A 331 -14.59 7.26 -9.78
CA ASP A 331 -15.64 6.53 -10.51
C ASP A 331 -15.14 5.15 -10.99
N GLY A 332 -13.87 5.06 -11.40
CA GLY A 332 -13.23 3.79 -11.75
C GLY A 332 -13.14 2.78 -10.61
N SER A 333 -13.21 3.23 -9.35
CA SER A 333 -13.21 2.39 -8.16
C SER A 333 -14.59 2.17 -7.54
N LYS A 334 -15.63 2.79 -8.11
CA LYS A 334 -16.99 2.81 -7.57
C LYS A 334 -17.60 1.41 -7.50
N ASN A 335 -18.31 1.16 -6.41
CA ASN A 335 -19.17 0.00 -6.30
C ASN A 335 -20.36 0.11 -7.28
N SER A 336 -20.67 -0.97 -8.02
CA SER A 336 -21.67 -0.93 -9.10
C SER A 336 -23.05 -0.43 -8.69
N ASP A 337 -23.41 -0.60 -7.41
CA ASP A 337 -24.73 -0.25 -6.87
C ASP A 337 -24.71 1.11 -6.15
N SER A 338 -23.61 1.85 -6.25
CA SER A 338 -23.40 3.10 -5.54
C SER A 338 -23.65 4.30 -6.44
N GLU A 339 -24.36 5.29 -5.88
CA GLU A 339 -24.59 6.58 -6.52
C GLU A 339 -23.46 7.54 -6.13
N PRO A 340 -22.65 8.01 -7.11
CA PRO A 340 -21.65 9.03 -6.86
C PRO A 340 -22.30 10.40 -6.77
N VAL A 341 -21.78 11.28 -5.91
CA VAL A 341 -22.14 12.70 -5.93
C VAL A 341 -21.66 13.37 -7.21
N ASP A 342 -22.34 14.45 -7.62
CA ASP A 342 -21.80 15.38 -8.61
C ASP A 342 -20.71 16.23 -7.96
N PHE A 343 -19.52 15.63 -7.83
CA PHE A 343 -18.40 16.26 -7.15
C PHE A 343 -17.93 17.52 -7.87
N LEU A 344 -17.78 17.47 -9.20
CA LEU A 344 -17.28 18.61 -9.96
C LEU A 344 -18.33 19.73 -10.04
N GLY A 345 -19.62 19.39 -10.21
CA GLY A 345 -20.72 20.35 -10.12
C GLY A 345 -20.75 21.03 -8.75
N GLY A 346 -20.57 20.26 -7.67
CA GLY A 346 -20.45 20.80 -6.32
C GLY A 346 -19.33 21.83 -6.16
N LEU A 347 -18.16 21.59 -6.78
CA LEU A 347 -17.09 22.60 -6.76
C LEU A 347 -17.45 23.85 -7.57
N LEU A 348 -18.05 23.68 -8.76
CA LEU A 348 -18.44 24.78 -9.65
C LEU A 348 -19.54 25.68 -9.07
N ASP A 349 -20.48 25.09 -8.32
CA ASP A 349 -21.56 25.82 -7.65
C ASP A 349 -21.06 26.62 -6.42
N HIS A 350 -19.83 26.33 -5.96
CA HIS A 350 -19.22 26.92 -4.77
C HIS A 350 -17.82 27.52 -5.07
N PRO A 351 -17.72 28.57 -5.91
CA PRO A 351 -16.42 29.14 -6.32
C PRO A 351 -15.68 29.91 -5.22
N TYR A 352 -16.31 30.12 -4.07
CA TYR A 352 -15.76 30.86 -2.94
C TYR A 352 -15.55 29.95 -1.72
N ASP A 353 -14.66 30.37 -0.83
CA ASP A 353 -14.39 29.69 0.45
C ASP A 353 -15.61 29.81 1.39
N ASP A 354 -16.58 28.92 1.24
CA ASP A 354 -17.87 28.93 1.92
C ASP A 354 -18.16 27.64 2.72
N GLU A 355 -19.41 27.48 3.20
CA GLU A 355 -19.82 26.34 4.02
C GLU A 355 -19.76 24.98 3.30
N HIS A 356 -19.60 24.92 1.98
CA HIS A 356 -19.37 23.67 1.26
C HIS A 356 -18.05 23.01 1.65
N TYR A 357 -17.01 23.82 1.86
CA TYR A 357 -15.66 23.34 2.18
C TYR A 357 -15.46 23.06 3.67
N HIS A 358 -16.36 23.57 4.52
CA HIS A 358 -16.26 23.54 5.98
C HIS A 358 -17.52 22.93 6.63
N GLY A 359 -17.55 22.86 7.96
CA GLY A 359 -18.76 22.52 8.72
C GLY A 359 -19.30 21.08 8.53
N ALA A 360 -20.57 20.94 8.17
CA ALA A 360 -21.27 19.65 8.18
C ALA A 360 -21.03 18.80 6.91
N ALA A 361 -20.70 19.44 5.79
CA ALA A 361 -20.24 18.77 4.57
C ALA A 361 -18.78 18.28 4.73
N ASN A 362 -17.96 19.15 5.35
CA ASN A 362 -16.55 19.00 5.74
C ASN A 362 -15.69 18.20 4.76
N LEU A 363 -15.23 18.89 3.71
CA LEU A 363 -14.11 18.48 2.87
C LEU A 363 -12.75 18.88 3.50
N SER A 364 -12.73 19.91 4.34
CA SER A 364 -11.52 20.42 5.01
C SER A 364 -11.30 19.83 6.41
N THR A 365 -10.04 19.75 6.82
CA THR A 365 -9.62 19.21 8.11
C THR A 365 -9.56 20.29 9.20
N GLU A 366 -10.21 20.03 10.34
CA GLU A 366 -10.10 20.91 11.52
C GLU A 366 -8.85 20.60 12.36
N PHE A 367 -7.70 21.14 11.96
CA PHE A 367 -6.40 20.84 12.61
C PHE A 367 -6.36 21.12 14.11
N SER A 368 -7.12 22.13 14.58
CA SER A 368 -7.19 22.50 16.00
C SER A 368 -7.79 21.39 16.88
N LYS A 369 -8.46 20.39 16.30
CA LYS A 369 -9.02 19.21 16.99
C LYS A 369 -8.07 18.01 17.01
N ILE A 370 -7.01 18.01 16.21
CA ILE A 370 -6.08 16.87 16.11
C ILE A 370 -5.10 16.89 17.29
N ARG A 371 -4.92 15.73 17.94
CA ARG A 371 -4.04 15.57 19.12
C ARG A 371 -3.06 14.41 19.00
N ILE A 372 -3.20 13.57 17.99
CA ILE A 372 -2.31 12.42 17.77
C ILE A 372 -0.90 12.87 17.34
N PRO A 373 0.14 12.04 17.54
CA PRO A 373 1.45 12.22 16.91
C PRO A 373 1.32 12.28 15.38
N ILE A 374 2.10 13.16 14.74
CA ILE A 374 2.01 13.42 13.30
C ILE A 374 3.41 13.53 12.68
N LEU A 375 3.59 12.92 11.51
CA LEU A 375 4.76 13.04 10.65
C LEU A 375 4.45 13.97 9.46
N THR A 376 4.15 15.24 9.77
CA THR A 376 3.95 16.36 8.84
C THR A 376 3.89 17.68 9.65
N SER A 377 3.71 18.82 8.98
CA SER A 377 3.70 20.17 9.57
C SER A 377 2.35 20.49 10.19
N LEU A 378 2.06 19.94 11.38
CA LEU A 378 0.81 20.21 12.10
C LEU A 378 1.04 20.60 13.56
N PRO A 379 0.07 21.31 14.19
CA PRO A 379 0.13 21.66 15.60
C PRO A 379 -0.12 20.42 16.48
N SER A 380 0.92 19.59 16.66
CA SER A 380 0.95 18.48 17.62
C SER A 380 2.11 18.66 18.60
N SER A 381 1.94 18.15 19.82
CA SER A 381 2.97 18.18 20.88
C SER A 381 4.15 17.24 20.56
N SER A 382 3.96 16.30 19.65
CA SER A 382 5.00 15.42 19.11
C SER A 382 4.92 15.42 17.58
N LYS A 383 5.71 16.31 16.95
CA LYS A 383 5.70 16.55 15.50
C LYS A 383 7.07 16.39 14.88
N GLN A 384 7.08 15.82 13.69
CA GLN A 384 8.22 15.74 12.78
C GLN A 384 7.73 16.17 11.40
N LEU A 385 8.50 16.98 10.69
CA LEU A 385 8.17 17.44 9.34
C LEU A 385 9.19 16.90 8.35
N LEU A 386 8.70 16.16 7.35
CA LEU A 386 9.44 15.78 6.16
C LEU A 386 8.92 16.59 4.98
N VAL A 387 9.80 17.35 4.34
CA VAL A 387 9.48 18.10 3.12
C VAL A 387 10.23 17.46 1.97
N TRP A 388 9.48 16.90 1.03
CA TRP A 388 10.01 16.23 -0.16
C TRP A 388 9.80 17.09 -1.41
N ASP A 389 10.47 16.71 -2.49
CA ASP A 389 10.14 17.18 -3.83
C ASP A 389 8.78 16.61 -4.29
N ALA A 390 8.15 17.24 -5.30
CA ALA A 390 6.86 16.85 -5.85
C ALA A 390 6.84 15.37 -6.33
N THR A 391 7.99 14.86 -6.76
CA THR A 391 8.20 13.42 -6.99
C THR A 391 8.47 12.68 -5.67
N TYR A 392 7.50 12.63 -4.77
CA TYR A 392 7.75 12.24 -3.37
C TYR A 392 7.91 10.73 -3.12
N VAL A 393 7.40 9.87 -4.00
CA VAL A 393 7.35 8.40 -3.80
C VAL A 393 8.74 7.75 -3.60
N PRO A 394 9.81 8.11 -4.36
CA PRO A 394 11.16 7.62 -4.11
C PRO A 394 11.68 7.99 -2.72
N TYR A 395 11.42 9.21 -2.25
CA TYR A 395 11.86 9.66 -0.92
C TYR A 395 11.10 8.93 0.19
N MET A 396 9.79 8.75 0.03
CA MET A 396 8.94 8.03 0.99
C MET A 396 9.45 6.60 1.23
N TYR A 397 9.77 5.86 0.16
CA TYR A 397 10.17 4.46 0.24
C TYR A 397 11.68 4.23 0.26
N GLY A 398 12.48 5.27 0.01
CA GLY A 398 13.93 5.25 0.02
C GLY A 398 14.47 6.06 1.20
N ASP A 399 14.91 7.29 0.93
CA ASP A 399 15.64 8.16 1.88
C ASP A 399 14.96 8.41 3.22
N SER A 400 13.62 8.44 3.23
CA SER A 400 12.81 8.72 4.42
C SER A 400 12.08 7.51 4.98
N ALA A 401 12.29 6.31 4.40
CA ALA A 401 11.63 5.09 4.87
C ALA A 401 11.93 4.82 6.35
N LYS A 402 13.19 5.05 6.76
CA LYS A 402 13.61 4.88 8.15
C LYS A 402 12.93 5.87 9.10
N ASP A 403 12.70 7.11 8.70
CA ASP A 403 11.99 8.09 9.53
C ASP A 403 10.55 7.65 9.79
N ILE A 404 9.86 7.16 8.76
CA ILE A 404 8.51 6.61 8.86
C ILE A 404 8.49 5.37 9.77
N GLU A 405 9.44 4.45 9.54
CA GLU A 405 9.63 3.25 10.35
C GLU A 405 9.86 3.53 11.84
N ASP A 406 10.74 4.48 12.15
CA ASP A 406 11.09 4.88 13.50
C ASP A 406 9.95 5.67 14.16
N PHE A 407 9.20 6.45 13.38
CA PHE A 407 7.98 7.13 13.84
C PHE A 407 6.96 6.11 14.37
N PHE A 408 6.60 5.10 13.57
CA PHE A 408 5.65 4.08 14.02
C PHE A 408 6.18 3.22 15.16
N ASP A 409 7.46 2.81 15.13
CA ASP A 409 8.05 2.01 16.21
C ASP A 409 8.03 2.78 17.55
N ARG A 410 8.23 4.10 17.51
CA ARG A 410 8.12 4.95 18.70
C ARG A 410 6.67 5.09 19.18
N HIS A 411 5.76 5.46 18.30
CA HIS A 411 4.41 5.90 18.69
C HIS A 411 3.43 4.74 18.89
N LEU A 412 3.61 3.63 18.16
CA LEU A 412 2.69 2.51 18.26
C LEU A 412 3.22 1.34 19.09
N LYS A 413 4.56 1.17 19.18
CA LYS A 413 5.20 0.13 20.00
C LYS A 413 5.91 0.64 21.25
N GLY A 414 5.98 1.96 21.44
CA GLY A 414 6.71 2.55 22.57
C GLY A 414 8.21 2.29 22.56
N LYS A 415 8.81 1.89 21.43
CA LYS A 415 10.24 1.59 21.38
C LYS A 415 11.06 2.86 21.56
N LYS A 416 12.09 2.78 22.41
CA LYS A 416 13.17 3.77 22.42
C LYS A 416 14.01 3.59 21.16
N VAL A 417 13.84 4.51 20.21
CA VAL A 417 14.65 4.55 19.00
C VAL A 417 16.02 5.13 19.33
N ALA A 418 17.07 4.66 18.66
CA ALA A 418 18.48 4.97 18.96
C ALA A 418 18.85 6.47 18.88
N SER A 419 18.08 7.27 18.14
CA SER A 419 18.28 8.71 18.00
C SER A 419 16.97 9.47 18.21
N GLU A 420 17.07 10.65 18.83
CA GLU A 420 15.94 11.58 18.83
C GLU A 420 15.60 11.98 17.39
N PRO A 421 14.30 12.05 17.05
CA PRO A 421 13.91 12.41 15.71
C PRO A 421 14.29 13.86 15.38
N VAL A 422 14.74 14.06 14.16
CA VAL A 422 15.00 15.40 13.65
C VAL A 422 13.66 16.12 13.46
N PRO A 423 13.45 17.31 14.04
CA PRO A 423 12.15 17.99 13.97
C PRO A 423 11.73 18.37 12.55
N VAL A 424 12.68 18.76 11.69
CA VAL A 424 12.43 19.04 10.26
C VAL A 424 13.57 18.48 9.42
N ARG A 425 13.23 17.70 8.39
CA ARG A 425 14.12 17.35 7.27
C ARG A 425 13.51 17.80 5.96
N LEU A 426 14.27 18.53 5.16
CA LEU A 426 13.80 19.11 3.91
C LEU A 426 14.75 18.76 2.76
N VAL A 427 14.17 18.34 1.64
CA VAL A 427 14.87 18.19 0.36
C VAL A 427 15.20 19.58 -0.18
N HIS A 428 16.47 19.96 -0.14
CA HIS A 428 16.96 21.21 -0.70
C HIS A 428 17.48 20.95 -2.12
N ARG A 429 16.71 21.39 -3.11
CA ARG A 429 17.00 21.17 -4.53
C ARG A 429 18.17 22.05 -4.95
N THR A 430 19.20 21.47 -5.56
CA THR A 430 20.41 22.18 -6.00
C THR A 430 20.51 22.33 -7.53
N GLY A 431 19.46 21.94 -8.26
CA GLY A 431 19.42 21.94 -9.72
C GLY A 431 19.78 20.60 -10.37
N ASP A 432 19.35 20.40 -11.62
CA ASP A 432 19.66 19.20 -12.43
C ASP A 432 19.25 17.86 -11.78
N GLY A 433 18.12 17.89 -11.05
CA GLY A 433 17.63 16.72 -10.30
C GLY A 433 18.48 16.35 -9.07
N LYS A 434 19.47 17.16 -8.71
CA LYS A 434 20.28 16.97 -7.50
C LYS A 434 19.65 17.67 -6.30
N PHE A 435 19.94 17.15 -5.12
CA PHE A 435 19.47 17.71 -3.86
C PHE A 435 20.43 17.40 -2.71
N GLU A 436 20.29 18.15 -1.63
CA GLU A 436 20.87 17.87 -0.32
C GLU A 436 19.79 17.85 0.77
N TRP A 437 20.06 17.20 1.90
CA TRP A 437 19.15 17.20 3.04
C TRP A 437 19.48 18.35 3.98
N LEU A 438 18.52 19.26 4.18
CA LEU A 438 18.59 20.26 5.24
C LEU A 438 17.89 19.76 6.50
N ILE A 439 18.52 20.03 7.65
CA ILE A 439 18.01 19.69 8.98
C ILE A 439 17.67 21.00 9.69
N GLY A 440 16.45 21.11 10.21
CA GLY A 440 15.98 22.31 10.86
C GLY A 440 14.96 22.08 11.96
N ARG A 441 14.34 23.18 12.38
CA ARG A 441 13.21 23.21 13.31
C ARG A 441 12.14 24.14 12.76
N VAL A 442 10.87 23.79 12.94
CA VAL A 442 9.77 24.71 12.63
C VAL A 442 9.82 25.86 13.63
N MET A 443 10.07 27.07 13.15
CA MET A 443 9.97 28.29 13.93
C MET A 443 8.53 28.81 13.84
N SER A 444 7.93 29.17 14.98
CA SER A 444 6.62 29.82 15.02
C SER A 444 6.70 31.34 14.90
N ASP A 445 7.91 31.90 15.03
CA ASP A 445 8.15 33.33 14.93
C ASP A 445 8.24 33.74 13.46
N LYS A 446 7.75 34.94 13.14
CA LYS A 446 7.98 35.55 11.83
C LYS A 446 9.49 35.69 11.57
N PRO A 447 9.95 35.68 10.31
CA PRO A 447 11.34 35.97 9.98
C PRO A 447 11.79 37.25 10.68
N GLN A 448 12.94 37.21 11.37
CA GLN A 448 13.45 38.36 12.12
C GLN A 448 13.88 39.52 11.20
N ALA A 449 14.11 39.23 9.92
CA ALA A 449 14.33 40.19 8.86
C ALA A 449 13.63 39.70 7.59
N GLU A 450 12.95 40.61 6.90
CA GLU A 450 12.46 40.38 5.54
C GLU A 450 13.54 40.91 4.56
N HIS A 451 13.98 40.05 3.65
CA HIS A 451 14.84 40.46 2.54
C HIS A 451 13.94 40.83 1.36
N VAL A 452 14.06 42.07 0.88
CA VAL A 452 13.29 42.59 -0.25
C VAL A 452 14.24 42.79 -1.43
N ALA A 453 13.86 42.25 -2.58
CA ALA A 453 14.48 42.55 -3.86
C ALA A 453 13.39 43.15 -4.78
N GLU A 454 13.70 44.27 -5.41
CA GLU A 454 12.78 44.99 -6.28
C GLU A 454 13.28 44.91 -7.73
N TYR A 455 12.37 44.58 -8.64
CA TYR A 455 12.62 44.44 -10.06
C TYR A 455 11.49 45.12 -10.84
N SER A 456 11.78 45.58 -12.06
CA SER A 456 10.79 46.15 -12.96
C SER A 456 10.97 45.54 -14.35
N ALA A 457 9.87 45.14 -14.98
CA ALA A 457 9.85 44.57 -16.31
C ALA A 457 8.56 44.95 -17.04
N ASP A 458 8.66 45.19 -18.34
CA ASP A 458 7.50 45.37 -19.21
C ASP A 458 6.94 43.99 -19.64
N VAL A 459 5.63 43.93 -19.90
CA VAL A 459 4.99 42.72 -20.42
C VAL A 459 5.51 42.45 -21.83
N THR A 460 6.10 41.27 -22.02
CA THR A 460 6.58 40.82 -23.33
C THR A 460 5.43 40.27 -24.17
N ASP A 461 5.29 40.83 -25.37
CA ASP A 461 4.42 40.36 -26.46
C ASP A 461 2.98 39.99 -26.04
N SER A 462 2.14 41.03 -25.91
CA SER A 462 0.72 40.90 -25.56
C SER A 462 -0.12 40.12 -26.58
N SER A 463 0.46 39.66 -27.69
CA SER A 463 -0.22 38.82 -28.68
C SER A 463 -0.17 37.32 -28.35
N LYS A 464 0.63 36.92 -27.35
CA LYS A 464 0.69 35.53 -26.87
C LYS A 464 -0.51 35.16 -26.00
N GLU A 465 -0.78 33.86 -25.94
CA GLU A 465 -1.87 33.27 -25.13
C GLU A 465 -1.70 33.55 -23.63
N LEU A 466 -0.46 33.67 -23.14
CA LEU A 466 -0.12 34.11 -21.78
C LEU A 466 0.93 35.22 -21.82
N PRO A 467 0.53 36.51 -21.86
CA PRO A 467 1.45 37.64 -21.75
C PRO A 467 2.21 37.58 -20.42
N SER A 468 3.51 37.83 -20.44
CA SER A 468 4.39 37.63 -19.27
C SER A 468 5.34 38.80 -19.06
N ALA A 469 5.55 39.18 -17.81
CA ALA A 469 6.65 40.04 -17.38
C ALA A 469 7.73 39.17 -16.71
N ILE A 470 8.99 39.33 -17.10
CA ILE A 470 10.12 38.55 -16.57
C ILE A 470 10.98 39.46 -15.71
N PHE A 471 11.07 39.13 -14.43
CA PHE A 471 11.90 39.83 -13.46
C PHE A 471 13.16 39.01 -13.20
N GLU A 472 14.31 39.50 -13.66
CA GLU A 472 15.58 38.79 -13.58
C GLU A 472 16.59 39.57 -12.72
N SER A 473 17.30 38.86 -11.84
CA SER A 473 18.37 39.44 -11.04
C SER A 473 19.67 39.50 -11.84
N GLU A 474 20.59 40.36 -11.42
CA GLU A 474 21.99 40.19 -11.81
C GLU A 474 22.49 38.79 -11.39
N PRO A 475 23.48 38.20 -12.11
CA PRO A 475 24.09 36.95 -11.71
C PRO A 475 24.57 37.01 -10.26
N LEU A 476 24.17 36.02 -9.46
CA LEU A 476 24.48 35.99 -8.04
C LEU A 476 25.99 35.82 -7.84
N SER A 477 26.63 36.77 -7.15
CA SER A 477 28.06 36.71 -6.81
C SER A 477 28.37 35.79 -5.63
N GLU A 478 27.35 35.43 -4.84
CA GLU A 478 27.43 34.56 -3.68
C GLU A 478 26.31 33.52 -3.72
N LYS A 479 26.49 32.40 -3.00
CA LYS A 479 25.46 31.37 -2.88
C LYS A 479 24.25 31.92 -2.12
N LEU A 480 23.06 31.74 -2.70
CA LEU A 480 21.78 32.07 -2.07
C LEU A 480 20.95 30.80 -1.88
N ASP A 481 20.62 30.50 -0.62
CA ASP A 481 19.71 29.40 -0.28
C ASP A 481 18.29 29.96 -0.07
N LEU A 482 17.32 29.41 -0.79
CA LEU A 482 15.91 29.81 -0.74
C LEU A 482 15.07 28.65 -0.22
N ALA A 483 14.60 28.73 1.03
CA ALA A 483 13.80 27.70 1.67
C ALA A 483 12.66 28.28 2.51
N GLY A 484 11.42 27.94 2.19
CA GLY A 484 10.23 28.37 2.91
C GLY A 484 9.09 28.84 2.00
N HIS A 485 8.15 29.60 2.58
CA HIS A 485 7.08 30.21 1.83
C HIS A 485 7.55 31.53 1.19
N PHE A 486 7.26 31.67 -0.11
CA PHE A 486 7.52 32.90 -0.85
C PHE A 486 6.24 33.73 -0.94
N ARG A 487 6.38 35.05 -0.91
CA ARG A 487 5.27 35.98 -1.10
C ARG A 487 5.67 37.03 -2.14
N ALA A 488 4.86 37.17 -3.17
CA ALA A 488 4.94 38.28 -4.10
C ALA A 488 3.87 39.33 -3.73
N THR A 489 4.24 40.61 -3.78
CA THR A 489 3.28 41.72 -3.68
C THR A 489 3.32 42.47 -5.00
N LEU A 490 2.19 42.48 -5.73
CA LEU A 490 2.10 43.04 -7.07
C LEU A 490 1.13 44.22 -7.09
N TRP A 491 1.45 45.23 -7.89
CA TRP A 491 0.54 46.31 -8.25
C TRP A 491 0.09 46.07 -9.69
N VAL A 492 -1.19 45.79 -9.88
CA VAL A 492 -1.73 45.35 -11.17
C VAL A 492 -2.95 46.17 -11.57
N SER A 493 -3.18 46.29 -12.88
CA SER A 493 -4.40 46.84 -13.45
C SER A 493 -4.78 46.07 -14.70
N SER A 494 -6.07 45.79 -14.88
CA SER A 494 -6.61 45.10 -16.05
C SER A 494 -7.70 45.95 -16.71
N SER A 495 -7.89 45.79 -18.02
CA SER A 495 -9.05 46.33 -18.72
C SER A 495 -10.31 45.46 -18.54
N SER A 496 -10.14 44.22 -18.06
CA SER A 496 -11.23 43.33 -17.65
C SER A 496 -11.68 43.65 -16.22
N SER A 497 -12.89 43.24 -15.85
CA SER A 497 -13.36 43.28 -14.46
C SER A 497 -12.67 42.26 -13.56
N ASP A 498 -11.97 41.29 -14.15
CA ASP A 498 -11.34 40.15 -13.47
C ASP A 498 -10.11 39.65 -14.24
N ALA A 499 -9.13 39.06 -13.54
CA ALA A 499 -7.89 38.56 -14.15
C ALA A 499 -7.15 37.52 -13.30
N ASP A 500 -6.76 36.41 -13.92
CA ASP A 500 -5.85 35.43 -13.33
C ASP A 500 -4.37 35.86 -13.49
N ILE A 501 -3.57 35.68 -12.44
CA ILE A 501 -2.14 35.98 -12.41
C ILE A 501 -1.36 34.71 -12.02
N TYR A 502 -0.47 34.31 -12.92
CA TYR A 502 0.44 33.18 -12.72
C TYR A 502 1.82 33.72 -12.32
N ILE A 503 2.38 33.20 -11.23
CA ILE A 503 3.70 33.61 -10.73
C ILE A 503 4.60 32.37 -10.67
N ALA A 504 5.73 32.44 -11.36
CA ALA A 504 6.74 31.39 -11.32
C ALA A 504 8.08 31.98 -10.84
N THR A 505 8.76 31.25 -9.96
CA THR A 505 10.15 31.50 -9.61
C THR A 505 11.02 30.46 -10.29
N ARG A 506 12.02 30.92 -11.05
CA ARG A 506 12.91 30.07 -11.85
C ARG A 506 14.36 30.35 -11.43
N VAL A 507 15.17 29.30 -11.34
CA VAL A 507 16.62 29.40 -11.12
C VAL A 507 17.31 29.07 -12.43
N MET A 508 18.20 29.97 -12.85
CA MET A 508 18.89 29.91 -14.15
C MET A 508 20.39 29.68 -13.97
N ASP A 509 20.98 28.88 -14.85
CA ASP A 509 22.41 28.68 -15.05
C ASP A 509 22.78 29.16 -16.46
N GLY A 510 23.16 30.44 -16.57
CA GLY A 510 23.15 31.15 -17.85
C GLY A 510 21.73 31.18 -18.43
N ASP A 511 21.57 30.80 -19.70
CA ASP A 511 20.25 30.77 -20.37
C ASP A 511 19.43 29.51 -20.05
N ARG A 512 19.94 28.61 -19.21
CA ARG A 512 19.34 27.29 -18.94
C ARG A 512 18.61 27.29 -17.60
N GLU A 513 17.33 26.92 -17.62
CA GLU A 513 16.59 26.69 -16.37
C GLU A 513 17.09 25.41 -15.69
N VAL A 514 17.36 25.50 -14.38
CA VAL A 514 17.80 24.36 -13.54
C VAL A 514 16.81 24.01 -12.44
N LEU A 515 15.96 24.95 -12.01
CA LEU A 515 14.86 24.73 -11.06
C LEU A 515 13.69 25.68 -11.36
N SER A 516 12.48 25.23 -11.04
CA SER A 516 11.29 26.08 -11.00
C SER A 516 10.36 25.73 -9.84
N THR A 517 9.56 26.72 -9.47
CA THR A 517 8.37 26.59 -8.62
C THR A 517 7.30 27.57 -9.12
N GLU A 518 6.05 27.15 -9.09
CA GLU A 518 4.92 27.91 -9.64
C GLU A 518 3.84 28.13 -8.58
N CYS A 519 3.13 29.25 -8.69
CA CYS A 519 1.98 29.62 -7.88
C CYS A 519 0.96 30.35 -8.76
N LEU A 520 -0.32 30.23 -8.41
CA LEU A 520 -1.44 30.85 -9.11
C LEU A 520 -2.21 31.74 -8.14
N LEU A 521 -2.72 32.86 -8.63
CA LEU A 521 -3.59 33.79 -7.92
C LEU A 521 -4.70 34.25 -8.87
N HIS A 522 -5.93 34.21 -8.40
CA HIS A 522 -7.13 34.80 -8.99
C HIS A 522 -7.49 36.09 -8.26
#